data_AF-A0AAV0HLS0-F1
#
_entry.id   AF-A0AAV0HLS0-F1
#
_cell.length_a   1.000
_cell.length_b   1.000
_cell.length_c   1.000
_cell.angle_alpha   90.00
_cell.angle_beta   90.00
_cell.angle_gamma   90.00
#
_symmetry.space_group_name_H-M   'P 1'
#
loop_
_entity.id
_entity.type
_entity.pdbx_description
1 polymer ?
#
loop_
_entity_poly.entity_id
_entity_poly.type
_entity_poly.pdbx_seq_one_letter_code
_entity_poly.pdbx_strand_id
1 'polypeptide(L)'
;MGASTVDRDFPADVVLGDGSVHAGVSLYGGDGRPEGELLPLVYSAYCGSRYCYSGYLDPAKVKGKIVLCDRCGNARVEKGASVKLAGGIGMIMANTDLEGNELLADAHLIPATMVGATEGDKIRAYIESAASPTATIQFRGTVIGEGTSPAPKVASFSSRGPNRVTPEILKPDVIAPGVNILAGWTGAAAPSDLEIDPRRVTFNIISGNNLTIFTSSVKKFAIG
;
A
#
# COMPACT_ATOMS: atom_id res chain seq x y z
N MET A 1 6.09 -22.60 -2.00
CA MET A 1 7.17 -21.60 -1.84
C MET A 1 6.62 -20.43 -1.04
N GLY A 2 7.47 -19.78 -0.25
CA GLY A 2 7.13 -18.53 0.43
C GLY A 2 7.51 -17.30 -0.41
N ALA A 3 6.86 -16.17 -0.15
CA ALA A 3 7.17 -14.90 -0.80
C ALA A 3 8.15 -14.05 0.02
N SER A 4 9.10 -13.43 -0.68
CA SER A 4 10.03 -12.45 -0.09
C SER A 4 10.07 -11.14 -0.88
N THR A 5 10.57 -10.10 -0.22
CA THR A 5 10.90 -8.81 -0.83
C THR A 5 12.13 -8.89 -1.72
N VAL A 6 12.32 -7.85 -2.53
CA VAL A 6 13.52 -7.55 -3.33
C VAL A 6 14.07 -6.19 -2.91
N ASP A 7 15.26 -5.83 -3.38
CA ASP A 7 15.96 -4.55 -3.13
C ASP A 7 15.36 -3.34 -3.87
N ARG A 8 14.10 -3.45 -4.31
CA ARG A 8 13.35 -2.40 -5.02
C ARG A 8 12.13 -2.01 -4.21
N ASP A 9 11.91 -0.71 -4.07
CA ASP A 9 10.75 -0.14 -3.38
C ASP A 9 10.15 1.06 -4.14
N PHE A 10 8.97 1.49 -3.71
CA PHE A 10 8.22 2.60 -4.30
C PHE A 10 7.84 3.64 -3.24
N PRO A 11 8.81 4.43 -2.72
CA PRO A 11 8.57 5.28 -1.57
C PRO A 11 7.58 6.41 -1.88
N ALA A 12 6.66 6.61 -0.94
CA ALA A 12 5.66 7.67 -0.96
C ALA A 12 5.49 8.20 0.47
N ASP A 13 6.30 9.19 0.82
CA ASP A 13 6.44 9.66 2.19
C ASP A 13 5.28 10.63 2.53
N VAL A 14 4.71 10.50 3.73
CA VAL A 14 3.75 11.45 4.27
C VAL A 14 4.52 12.55 4.98
N VAL A 15 4.31 13.81 4.57
CA VAL A 15 4.84 14.98 5.28
C VAL A 15 3.67 15.68 5.95
N LEU A 16 3.68 15.75 7.27
CA LEU A 16 2.64 16.40 8.07
C LEU A 16 2.89 17.91 8.19
N GLY A 17 1.86 18.67 8.56
CA GLY A 17 1.95 20.12 8.72
C GLY A 17 2.86 20.58 9.86
N ASP A 18 3.27 19.69 10.77
CA ASP A 18 4.29 19.96 11.79
C ASP A 18 5.72 19.68 11.29
N GLY A 19 5.88 19.27 10.02
CA GLY A 19 7.15 18.95 9.40
C GLY A 19 7.66 17.52 9.65
N SER A 20 6.94 16.71 10.42
CA SER A 20 7.29 15.30 10.60
C SER A 20 7.07 14.51 9.31
N VAL A 21 7.96 13.55 9.07
CA VAL A 21 7.97 12.73 7.85
C VAL A 21 7.79 11.27 8.22
N HIS A 22 6.82 10.61 7.58
CA HIS A 22 6.50 9.22 7.81
C HIS A 22 6.66 8.43 6.52
N ALA A 23 7.55 7.43 6.55
CA ALA A 23 7.82 6.61 5.38
C ALA A 23 6.60 5.77 4.98
N GLY A 24 6.31 5.74 3.69
CA GLY A 24 5.23 4.95 3.10
C GLY A 24 5.56 4.45 1.70
N VAL A 25 4.64 3.69 1.10
CA VAL A 25 4.81 3.15 -0.25
C VAL A 25 3.56 3.32 -1.11
N SER A 26 3.74 3.46 -2.42
CA SER A 26 2.63 3.61 -3.37
C SER A 26 3.01 3.23 -4.80
N LEU A 27 2.04 2.74 -5.58
CA LEU A 27 2.15 2.63 -7.04
C LEU A 27 1.21 3.62 -7.75
N TYR A 28 0.80 4.69 -7.07
CA TYR A 28 0.07 5.77 -7.73
C TYR A 28 0.95 6.41 -8.81
N GLY A 29 0.56 6.23 -10.07
CA GLY A 29 1.30 6.71 -11.24
C GLY A 29 0.71 7.95 -11.90
N GLY A 30 -0.25 8.63 -11.25
CA GLY A 30 -0.75 9.92 -11.74
C GLY A 30 0.14 11.07 -11.30
N ASP A 31 -0.14 12.27 -11.83
CA ASP A 31 0.54 13.47 -11.34
C ASP A 31 0.27 13.62 -9.84
N GLY A 32 1.36 13.72 -9.09
CA GLY A 32 1.30 14.13 -7.69
C GLY A 32 0.77 15.56 -7.60
N ARG A 33 0.55 16.01 -6.37
CA ARG A 33 0.30 17.43 -6.15
C ARG A 33 1.62 18.20 -6.14
N PRO A 34 1.59 19.53 -6.41
CA PRO A 34 2.77 20.37 -6.27
C PRO A 34 3.48 20.11 -4.94
N GLU A 35 4.79 19.94 -5.02
CA GLU A 35 5.62 19.70 -3.85
C GLU A 35 5.43 20.84 -2.82
N GLY A 36 5.12 20.47 -1.58
CA GLY A 36 4.87 21.43 -0.50
C GLY A 36 3.42 21.93 -0.36
N GLU A 37 2.49 21.55 -1.24
CA GLU A 37 1.06 21.84 -1.01
C GLU A 37 0.52 20.96 0.14
N LEU A 38 0.35 21.56 1.32
CA LEU A 38 -0.28 20.93 2.47
C LEU A 38 -1.81 21.03 2.38
N LEU A 39 -2.47 19.88 2.55
CA LEU A 39 -3.92 19.77 2.47
C LEU A 39 -4.51 19.37 3.82
N PRO A 40 -5.76 19.75 4.11
CA PRO A 40 -6.44 19.28 5.31
C PRO A 40 -6.43 17.76 5.39
N LEU A 41 -6.07 17.24 6.56
CA LEU A 41 -6.01 15.82 6.87
C LEU A 41 -7.16 15.48 7.83
N VAL A 42 -7.86 14.37 7.60
CA VAL A 42 -8.92 13.90 8.50
C VAL A 42 -8.80 12.42 8.75
N TYR A 43 -9.12 11.99 9.98
CA TYR A 43 -9.26 10.58 10.28
C TYR A 43 -10.65 10.09 9.93
N SER A 44 -10.70 9.02 9.13
CA SER A 44 -11.94 8.46 8.57
C SER A 44 -12.93 7.96 9.62
N ALA A 45 -12.47 7.58 10.82
CA ALA A 45 -13.36 7.21 11.93
C ALA A 45 -14.28 8.38 12.34
N TYR A 46 -13.79 9.62 12.30
CA TYR A 46 -14.61 10.82 12.56
C TYR A 46 -15.52 11.21 11.39
N CYS A 47 -15.30 10.57 10.23
CA CYS A 47 -16.05 10.75 9.00
C CYS A 47 -17.11 9.65 8.78
N GLY A 48 -17.33 8.76 9.75
CA GLY A 48 -18.36 7.72 9.71
C GLY A 48 -17.86 6.31 9.34
N SER A 49 -16.59 6.15 8.91
CA SER A 49 -16.07 4.84 8.53
C SER A 49 -14.56 4.74 8.75
N ARG A 50 -14.14 4.14 9.87
CA ARG A 50 -12.73 3.88 10.21
C ARG A 50 -11.96 3.14 9.09
N TYR A 51 -12.65 2.25 8.39
CA TYR A 51 -12.08 1.44 7.32
C TYR A 51 -12.37 1.99 5.92
N CYS A 52 -12.97 3.18 5.78
CA CYS A 52 -13.31 3.76 4.48
C CYS A 52 -14.14 2.82 3.59
N TYR A 53 -15.17 2.20 4.18
CA TYR A 53 -16.14 1.41 3.42
C TYR A 53 -16.89 2.29 2.43
N SER A 54 -17.15 1.73 1.24
CA SER A 54 -17.87 2.43 0.18
C SER A 54 -19.27 2.83 0.65
N GLY A 55 -19.63 4.10 0.46
CA GLY A 55 -20.92 4.66 0.84
C GLY A 55 -21.08 5.09 2.30
N TYR A 56 -20.08 4.87 3.17
CA TYR A 56 -20.17 5.21 4.61
C TYR A 56 -19.43 6.48 5.01
N LEU A 57 -18.59 7.03 4.14
CA LEU A 57 -17.87 8.28 4.41
C LEU A 57 -18.79 9.48 4.19
N ASP A 58 -18.88 10.37 5.19
CA ASP A 58 -19.58 11.64 5.10
C ASP A 58 -18.86 12.60 4.12
N PRO A 59 -19.46 12.90 2.95
CA PRO A 59 -18.81 13.75 1.95
C PRO A 59 -18.53 15.16 2.45
N ALA A 60 -19.33 15.70 3.38
CA ALA A 60 -19.12 17.04 3.94
C ALA A 60 -17.81 17.12 4.75
N LYS A 61 -17.40 16.00 5.36
CA LYS A 61 -16.16 15.92 6.15
C LYS A 61 -14.94 15.57 5.31
N VAL A 62 -15.12 14.87 4.20
CA VAL A 62 -14.04 14.30 3.36
C VAL A 62 -13.70 15.14 2.13
N LYS A 63 -14.67 15.87 1.56
CA LYS A 63 -14.49 16.58 0.30
C LYS A 63 -13.30 17.54 0.33
N GLY A 64 -12.38 17.38 -0.61
CA GLY A 64 -11.19 18.24 -0.74
C GLY A 64 -10.11 17.98 0.32
N LYS A 65 -10.12 16.84 1.00
CA LYS A 65 -9.15 16.49 2.06
C LYS A 65 -8.38 15.20 1.75
N ILE A 66 -7.26 15.04 2.44
CA ILE A 66 -6.57 13.75 2.57
C ILE A 66 -7.24 12.98 3.71
N VAL A 67 -7.56 11.71 3.48
CA VAL A 67 -8.24 10.86 4.46
C VAL A 67 -7.29 9.78 4.98
N LEU A 68 -7.11 9.71 6.30
CA LEU A 68 -6.46 8.58 6.96
C LEU A 68 -7.47 7.44 7.14
N CYS A 69 -7.23 6.30 6.49
CA CYS A 69 -8.03 5.08 6.56
C CYS A 69 -7.23 3.97 7.25
N ASP A 70 -7.85 3.25 8.18
CA ASP A 70 -7.21 2.05 8.73
C ASP A 70 -7.31 0.88 7.74
N ARG A 71 -6.26 0.07 7.72
CA ARG A 71 -6.25 -1.23 7.03
C ARG A 71 -7.25 -2.19 7.68
N CYS A 72 -7.62 -3.23 6.94
CA CYS A 72 -8.62 -4.26 7.25
C CYS A 72 -10.04 -3.93 6.76
N GLY A 73 -10.97 -4.88 6.88
CA GLY A 73 -12.38 -4.75 6.50
C GLY A 73 -12.67 -4.98 5.01
N ASN A 74 -12.00 -4.23 4.12
CA ASN A 74 -12.19 -4.29 2.67
C ASN A 74 -10.85 -4.17 1.91
N ALA A 75 -10.90 -4.30 0.58
CA ALA A 75 -9.70 -4.29 -0.25
C ALA A 75 -8.97 -2.93 -0.18
N ARG A 76 -7.64 -2.95 -0.23
CA ARG A 76 -6.79 -1.77 -0.04
C ARG A 76 -7.05 -0.67 -1.06
N VAL A 77 -7.12 -1.05 -2.33
CA VAL A 77 -7.45 -0.16 -3.46
C VAL A 77 -8.89 0.34 -3.42
N GLU A 78 -9.83 -0.47 -2.92
CA GLU A 78 -11.24 -0.12 -2.79
C GLU A 78 -11.44 1.05 -1.80
N LYS A 79 -10.68 1.09 -0.71
CA LYS A 79 -10.68 2.24 0.22
C LYS A 79 -10.36 3.56 -0.49
N GLY A 80 -9.37 3.54 -1.38
CA GLY A 80 -9.00 4.71 -2.19
C GLY A 80 -10.12 5.12 -3.14
N ALA A 81 -10.84 4.15 -3.72
CA ALA A 81 -12.01 4.42 -4.54
C ALA A 81 -13.17 5.01 -3.70
N SER A 82 -13.43 4.50 -2.50
CA SER A 82 -14.43 5.06 -1.57
C SER A 82 -14.13 6.50 -1.21
N VAL A 83 -12.87 6.82 -0.89
CA VAL A 83 -12.43 8.20 -0.60
C VAL A 83 -12.66 9.11 -1.81
N LYS A 84 -12.29 8.64 -3.02
CA LYS A 84 -12.53 9.37 -4.27
C LYS A 84 -14.03 9.66 -4.49
N LEU A 85 -14.88 8.66 -4.29
CA LEU A 85 -16.34 8.78 -4.44
C LEU A 85 -16.95 9.77 -3.42
N ALA A 86 -16.41 9.83 -2.20
CA ALA A 86 -16.79 10.81 -1.19
C ALA A 86 -16.21 12.22 -1.45
N GLY A 87 -15.47 12.42 -2.54
CA GLY A 87 -14.87 13.71 -2.93
C GLY A 87 -13.52 14.00 -2.26
N GLY A 88 -12.91 13.01 -1.61
CA GLY A 88 -11.56 13.12 -1.07
C GLY A 88 -10.52 13.17 -2.20
N ILE A 89 -9.41 13.86 -1.93
CA ILE A 89 -8.38 14.17 -2.94
C ILE A 89 -7.06 13.42 -2.68
N GLY A 90 -6.97 12.68 -1.58
CA GLY A 90 -5.88 11.78 -1.28
C GLY A 90 -6.21 10.85 -0.12
N MET A 91 -5.40 9.81 0.07
CA MET A 91 -5.60 8.82 1.13
C MET A 91 -4.28 8.39 1.76
N ILE A 92 -4.23 8.32 3.09
CA ILE A 92 -3.18 7.61 3.81
C ILE A 92 -3.81 6.34 4.36
N MET A 93 -3.27 5.18 4.01
CA MET A 93 -3.72 3.92 4.56
C MET A 93 -2.75 3.46 5.66
N ALA A 94 -3.21 3.43 6.90
CA ALA A 94 -2.41 3.00 8.03
C ALA A 94 -2.67 1.53 8.35
N ASN A 95 -1.62 0.73 8.43
CA ASN A 95 -1.72 -0.59 9.04
C ASN A 95 -2.15 -0.49 10.52
N THR A 96 -2.66 -1.59 11.04
CA THR A 96 -2.91 -1.79 12.47
C THR A 96 -1.93 -2.82 13.04
N ASP A 97 -1.97 -3.08 14.34
CA ASP A 97 -1.13 -4.08 15.00
C ASP A 97 -1.23 -5.48 14.36
N LEU A 98 -2.38 -5.80 13.74
CA LEU A 98 -2.59 -7.06 13.05
C LEU A 98 -1.68 -7.24 11.83
N GLU A 99 -1.40 -6.16 11.11
CA GLU A 99 -0.56 -6.18 9.91
C GLU A 99 0.88 -5.72 10.18
N GLY A 100 1.10 -5.04 11.30
CA GLY A 100 2.40 -4.53 11.72
C GLY A 100 2.96 -3.49 10.73
N ASN A 101 4.27 -3.50 10.54
CA ASN A 101 4.98 -2.49 9.76
C ASN A 101 5.30 -2.92 8.31
N GLU A 102 4.66 -3.99 7.81
CA GLU A 102 4.88 -4.41 6.43
C GLU A 102 4.04 -3.62 5.44
N LEU A 103 4.72 -3.12 4.41
CA LEU A 103 4.12 -2.27 3.40
C LEU A 103 3.97 -3.03 2.07
N LEU A 104 2.85 -2.79 1.40
CA LEU A 104 2.57 -3.29 0.06
C LEU A 104 2.16 -2.10 -0.78
N ALA A 105 2.86 -1.89 -1.89
CA ALA A 105 2.57 -0.79 -2.78
C ALA A 105 1.39 -1.20 -3.67
N ASP A 106 0.33 -0.39 -3.70
CA ASP A 106 -0.88 -0.65 -4.48
C ASP A 106 -1.11 0.48 -5.51
N ALA A 107 -1.70 0.13 -6.65
CA ALA A 107 -2.02 1.06 -7.73
C ALA A 107 -3.33 1.83 -7.45
N HIS A 108 -3.31 2.73 -6.47
CA HIS A 108 -4.48 3.53 -6.10
C HIS A 108 -4.99 4.45 -7.24
N LEU A 109 -6.28 4.84 -7.19
CA LEU A 109 -6.94 5.72 -8.17
C LEU A 109 -6.81 7.22 -7.84
N ILE A 110 -6.37 7.53 -6.63
CA ILE A 110 -6.09 8.87 -6.12
C ILE A 110 -4.69 8.85 -5.49
N PRO A 111 -4.03 10.00 -5.31
CA PRO A 111 -2.79 10.09 -4.55
C PRO A 111 -2.95 9.40 -3.20
N ALA A 112 -2.24 8.31 -2.98
CA ALA A 112 -2.34 7.55 -1.76
C ALA A 112 -1.05 6.86 -1.39
N THR A 113 -0.85 6.61 -0.10
CA THR A 113 0.32 5.89 0.42
C THR A 113 -0.09 4.96 1.54
N MET A 114 0.59 3.82 1.65
CA MET A 114 0.48 2.92 2.79
C MET A 114 1.60 3.21 3.79
N VAL A 115 1.27 3.32 5.08
CA VAL A 115 2.21 3.46 6.18
C VAL A 115 2.08 2.31 7.17
N GLY A 116 3.15 2.04 7.91
CA GLY A 116 3.20 0.96 8.90
C GLY A 116 2.34 1.28 10.13
N ALA A 117 2.07 0.30 10.98
CA ALA A 117 1.27 0.49 12.19
C ALA A 117 1.85 1.59 13.10
N THR A 118 3.16 1.56 13.33
CA THR A 118 3.86 2.53 14.18
C THR A 118 3.75 3.96 13.65
N GLU A 119 3.89 4.14 12.33
CA GLU A 119 3.75 5.45 11.71
C GLU A 119 2.28 5.90 11.65
N GLY A 120 1.36 4.96 11.43
CA GLY A 120 -0.08 5.19 11.51
C GLY A 120 -0.53 5.71 12.87
N ASP A 121 0.00 5.17 13.96
CA ASP A 121 -0.28 5.66 15.32
C ASP A 121 0.20 7.10 15.53
N LYS A 122 1.39 7.44 15.04
CA LYS A 122 1.91 8.81 15.11
C LYS A 122 1.04 9.79 14.31
N ILE A 123 0.61 9.41 13.11
CA ILE A 123 -0.28 10.24 12.29
C ILE A 123 -1.65 10.40 12.96
N ARG A 124 -2.20 9.34 13.57
CA ARG A 124 -3.45 9.43 14.37
C ARG A 124 -3.28 10.42 15.53
N ALA A 125 -2.20 10.30 16.31
CA ALA A 125 -1.91 11.20 17.41
C ALA A 125 -1.72 12.67 16.96
N TYR A 126 -1.11 12.89 15.78
CA TYR A 126 -1.02 14.21 15.17
C TYR A 126 -2.41 14.79 14.83
N ILE A 127 -3.28 13.99 14.21
CA ILE A 127 -4.65 14.43 13.87
C ILE A 127 -5.43 14.82 15.13
N GLU A 128 -5.25 14.09 16.24
CA GLU A 128 -5.93 14.37 17.51
C GLU A 128 -5.40 15.61 18.23
N SER A 129 -4.11 15.91 18.09
CA SER A 129 -3.46 17.00 18.81
C SER A 129 -3.44 18.33 18.04
N ALA A 130 -3.44 18.30 16.71
CA ALA A 130 -3.42 19.50 15.88
C ALA A 130 -4.81 20.14 15.76
N ALA A 131 -4.90 21.46 15.90
CA ALA A 131 -6.15 22.20 15.71
C ALA A 131 -6.63 22.21 14.24
N SER A 132 -5.70 22.08 13.29
CA SER A 132 -5.98 22.02 11.85
C SER A 132 -4.94 21.12 11.18
N PRO A 133 -5.07 19.79 11.32
CA PRO A 133 -4.10 18.85 10.80
C PRO A 133 -4.02 18.95 9.27
N THR A 134 -2.81 18.97 8.76
CA THR A 134 -2.55 18.98 7.32
C THR A 134 -1.47 17.97 6.96
N ALA A 135 -1.46 17.54 5.70
CA ALA A 135 -0.44 16.65 5.17
C ALA A 135 -0.26 16.81 3.66
N THR A 136 0.83 16.27 3.16
CA THR A 136 1.06 16.02 1.74
C THR A 136 1.74 14.66 1.55
N ILE A 137 1.70 14.13 0.32
CA ILE A 137 2.31 12.85 -0.02
C ILE A 137 3.38 13.11 -1.07
N GLN A 138 4.64 12.81 -0.74
CA GLN A 138 5.77 13.00 -1.62
C GLN A 138 6.14 11.66 -2.28
N PHE A 139 5.87 11.54 -3.57
CA PHE A 139 6.19 10.34 -4.34
C PHE A 139 7.64 10.41 -4.85
N ARG A 140 8.44 9.40 -4.53
CA ARG A 140 9.87 9.35 -4.89
C ARG A 140 10.17 8.42 -6.07
N GLY A 141 9.12 7.88 -6.69
CA GLY A 141 9.24 6.93 -7.79
C GLY A 141 9.83 5.60 -7.34
N THR A 142 10.58 4.95 -8.22
CA THR A 142 11.23 3.66 -7.93
C THR A 142 12.62 3.90 -7.35
N VAL A 143 12.91 3.27 -6.21
CA VAL A 143 14.23 3.28 -5.58
C VAL A 143 14.77 1.85 -5.53
N ILE A 144 16.07 1.67 -5.80
CA ILE A 144 16.75 0.38 -5.79
C ILE A 144 18.00 0.49 -4.92
N GLY A 145 18.25 -0.51 -4.07
CA GLY A 145 19.44 -0.60 -3.24
C GLY A 145 19.39 0.31 -2.02
N GLU A 146 20.38 1.19 -1.86
CA GLU A 146 20.50 2.07 -0.68
C GLU A 146 19.25 2.93 -0.51
N GLY A 147 18.65 2.88 0.68
CA GLY A 147 17.39 3.59 0.99
C GLY A 147 16.13 2.73 0.87
N THR A 148 16.23 1.44 0.54
CA THR A 148 15.11 0.47 0.59
C THR A 148 15.12 -0.33 1.89
N SER A 149 13.97 -0.92 2.28
CA SER A 149 13.90 -1.83 3.43
C SER A 149 14.80 -3.06 3.21
N PRO A 150 15.45 -3.62 4.25
CA PRO A 150 16.33 -4.77 4.09
C PRO A 150 15.66 -5.92 3.32
N ALA A 151 16.33 -6.38 2.26
CA ALA A 151 15.87 -7.46 1.40
C ALA A 151 16.91 -8.60 1.31
N PRO A 152 16.48 -9.89 1.23
CA PRO A 152 15.10 -10.35 1.23
C PRO A 152 14.51 -10.48 2.64
N LYS A 153 13.27 -10.02 2.82
CA LYS A 153 12.44 -10.27 4.02
C LYS A 153 11.22 -11.10 3.62
N VAL A 154 10.86 -12.08 4.45
CA VAL A 154 9.65 -12.90 4.22
C VAL A 154 8.42 -12.00 4.36
N ALA A 155 7.53 -12.04 3.36
CA ALA A 155 6.31 -11.26 3.36
C ALA A 155 5.31 -11.76 4.42
N SER A 156 4.56 -10.84 5.02
CA SER A 156 3.54 -11.04 6.04
C SER A 156 2.42 -11.98 5.56
N PHE A 157 2.06 -11.88 4.28
CA PHE A 157 1.07 -12.71 3.63
C PHE A 157 1.60 -14.09 3.20
N SER A 158 2.92 -14.33 3.32
CA SER A 158 3.51 -15.63 2.98
C SER A 158 2.98 -16.68 3.95
N SER A 159 2.39 -17.75 3.42
CA SER A 159 1.93 -18.87 4.25
C SER A 159 3.10 -19.45 5.05
N ARG A 160 2.81 -19.81 6.31
CA ARG A 160 3.81 -20.33 7.26
C ARG A 160 3.49 -21.78 7.62
N GLY A 161 4.54 -22.52 7.93
CA GLY A 161 4.43 -23.86 8.51
C GLY A 161 3.98 -23.83 9.97
N PRO A 162 3.94 -25.01 10.62
CA PRO A 162 4.33 -26.31 10.07
C PRO A 162 3.31 -26.87 9.06
N ASN A 163 3.71 -27.91 8.33
CA ASN A 163 2.79 -28.65 7.48
C ASN A 163 1.72 -29.34 8.34
N ARG A 164 0.43 -29.02 8.11
CA ARG A 164 -0.68 -29.57 8.89
C ARG A 164 -0.95 -31.05 8.64
N VAL A 165 -0.48 -31.61 7.53
CA VAL A 165 -0.67 -33.02 7.15
C VAL A 165 0.46 -33.89 7.69
N THR A 166 1.70 -33.42 7.56
CA THR A 166 2.90 -34.14 7.98
C THR A 166 3.85 -33.16 8.65
N PRO A 167 3.70 -32.89 9.96
CA PRO A 167 4.48 -31.89 10.68
C PRO A 167 6.00 -32.12 10.63
N GLU A 168 6.44 -33.35 10.42
CA GLU A 168 7.85 -33.76 10.27
C GLU A 168 8.47 -33.21 8.98
N ILE A 169 7.65 -32.85 7.98
CA ILE A 169 8.10 -32.23 6.73
C ILE A 169 7.91 -30.72 6.83
N LEU A 170 9.03 -30.00 6.96
CA LEU A 170 9.05 -28.54 7.03
C LEU A 170 8.47 -27.91 5.74
N LYS A 171 7.61 -26.92 5.90
CA LYS A 171 7.07 -26.07 4.82
C LYS A 171 7.08 -24.60 5.25
N PRO A 172 7.26 -23.64 4.32
CA PRO A 172 7.58 -23.85 2.89
C PRO A 172 9.04 -24.30 2.69
N ASP A 173 9.33 -24.99 1.58
CA ASP A 173 10.69 -25.52 1.31
C ASP A 173 11.70 -24.44 0.93
N VAL A 174 11.24 -23.37 0.27
CA VAL A 174 12.07 -22.28 -0.26
C VAL A 174 11.24 -20.99 -0.36
N ILE A 175 11.93 -19.85 -0.31
CA ILE A 175 11.37 -18.53 -0.56
C ILE A 175 11.88 -17.95 -1.89
N ALA A 176 11.07 -17.15 -2.56
CA ALA A 176 11.47 -16.43 -3.76
C ALA A 176 10.80 -15.04 -3.83
N PRO A 177 11.31 -14.13 -4.67
CA PRO A 177 10.69 -12.82 -4.89
C PRO A 177 9.20 -12.93 -5.22
N GLY A 178 8.38 -12.26 -4.42
CA GLY A 178 6.92 -12.26 -4.56
C GLY A 178 6.24 -10.98 -4.10
N VAL A 179 6.99 -9.96 -3.69
CA VAL A 179 6.47 -8.64 -3.29
C VAL A 179 6.82 -7.62 -4.36
N ASN A 180 5.82 -6.85 -4.77
CA ASN A 180 5.90 -5.78 -5.77
C ASN A 180 6.63 -6.24 -7.04
N ILE A 181 6.20 -7.34 -7.66
CA ILE A 181 6.81 -7.90 -8.88
C ILE A 181 6.13 -7.33 -10.11
N LEU A 182 6.93 -6.83 -11.05
CA LEU A 182 6.45 -6.34 -12.36
C LEU A 182 6.25 -7.53 -13.30
N ALA A 183 5.06 -7.67 -13.87
CA ALA A 183 4.73 -8.74 -14.81
C ALA A 183 3.79 -8.25 -15.91
N GLY A 184 3.69 -9.00 -17.00
CA GLY A 184 2.73 -8.72 -18.08
C GLY A 184 1.30 -8.74 -17.58
N TRP A 185 0.48 -7.85 -18.13
CA TRP A 185 -0.93 -7.65 -17.76
C TRP A 185 -1.78 -7.59 -19.01
N THR A 186 -2.90 -8.31 -19.02
CA THR A 186 -3.72 -8.50 -20.23
C THR A 186 -4.40 -7.23 -20.70
N GLY A 187 -4.52 -6.22 -19.84
CA GLY A 187 -5.34 -5.04 -20.10
C GLY A 187 -6.85 -5.34 -20.15
N ALA A 188 -7.29 -6.55 -19.76
CA ALA A 188 -8.72 -6.82 -19.58
C ALA A 188 -9.20 -6.24 -18.23
N ALA A 189 -8.44 -6.50 -17.16
CA ALA A 189 -8.64 -5.92 -15.85
C ALA A 189 -7.81 -4.63 -15.68
N ALA A 190 -8.30 -3.72 -14.83
CA ALA A 190 -7.56 -2.53 -14.43
C ALA A 190 -6.39 -2.90 -13.51
N PRO A 191 -5.33 -2.06 -13.40
CA PRO A 191 -4.20 -2.34 -12.50
C PRO A 191 -4.58 -2.42 -11.02
N SER A 192 -5.71 -1.82 -10.64
CA SER A 192 -6.30 -1.91 -9.29
C SER A 192 -7.30 -3.05 -9.12
N ASP A 193 -7.60 -3.84 -10.17
CA ASP A 193 -8.69 -4.84 -10.21
C ASP A 193 -10.10 -4.28 -9.92
N LEU A 194 -10.28 -2.96 -9.86
CA LEU A 194 -11.59 -2.33 -9.68
C LEU A 194 -12.24 -1.97 -11.02
N GLU A 195 -13.55 -2.20 -11.16
CA GLU A 195 -14.30 -1.84 -12.38
C GLU A 195 -14.34 -0.33 -12.64
N ILE A 196 -14.34 0.48 -11.58
CA ILE A 196 -14.33 1.96 -11.65
C ILE A 196 -13.00 2.52 -12.17
N ASP A 197 -11.94 1.71 -12.24
CA ASP A 197 -10.64 2.14 -12.72
C ASP A 197 -10.57 2.02 -14.26
N PRO A 198 -10.52 3.15 -14.98
CA PRO A 198 -10.48 3.13 -16.45
C PRO A 198 -9.10 2.78 -17.00
N ARG A 199 -8.04 2.75 -16.16
CA ARG A 199 -6.67 2.53 -16.62
C ARG A 199 -6.53 1.13 -17.20
N ARG A 200 -5.81 1.02 -18.32
CA ARG A 200 -5.41 -0.23 -18.95
C ARG A 200 -3.91 -0.20 -19.22
N VAL A 201 -3.22 -1.24 -18.76
CA VAL A 201 -1.77 -1.34 -18.79
C VAL A 201 -1.35 -2.69 -19.36
N THR A 202 -0.21 -2.71 -20.04
CA THR A 202 0.42 -3.94 -20.56
C THR A 202 1.31 -4.62 -19.53
N PHE A 203 1.67 -3.91 -18.46
CA PHE A 203 2.41 -4.42 -17.32
C PHE A 203 1.81 -3.88 -16.02
N ASN A 204 1.80 -4.71 -14.97
CA ASN A 204 1.34 -4.33 -13.64
C ASN A 204 2.33 -4.81 -12.57
N ILE A 205 2.30 -4.16 -11.41
CA ILE A 205 3.10 -4.54 -10.25
C ILE A 205 2.15 -5.10 -9.20
N ILE A 206 2.34 -6.37 -8.84
CA ILE A 206 1.48 -7.08 -7.89
C ILE A 206 2.33 -7.86 -6.88
N SER A 207 1.71 -8.20 -5.75
CA SER A 207 2.32 -9.00 -4.67
C SER A 207 1.52 -10.27 -4.43
N GLY A 208 2.19 -11.41 -4.25
CA GLY A 208 1.52 -12.66 -3.95
C GLY A 208 2.43 -13.89 -3.97
N ASN A 209 2.03 -14.94 -3.24
CA ASN A 209 2.77 -16.22 -3.21
C ASN A 209 2.81 -16.89 -4.59
N ASN A 210 1.78 -16.71 -5.40
CA ASN A 210 1.69 -17.17 -6.79
C ASN A 210 2.78 -16.57 -7.69
N LEU A 211 3.29 -15.37 -7.40
CA LEU A 211 4.35 -14.74 -8.18
C LEU A 211 5.72 -15.40 -7.99
N THR A 212 5.89 -16.08 -6.85
CA THR A 212 7.13 -16.78 -6.51
C THR A 212 7.43 -17.92 -7.49
N ILE A 213 6.40 -18.59 -8.00
CA ILE A 213 6.53 -19.72 -8.94
C ILE A 213 7.15 -19.26 -10.26
N PHE A 214 6.68 -18.12 -10.77
CA PHE A 214 7.22 -17.51 -11.98
C PHE A 214 8.67 -17.08 -11.79
N THR A 215 9.00 -16.42 -10.68
CA THR A 215 10.36 -15.93 -10.43
C THR A 215 11.38 -17.05 -10.22
N SER A 216 10.98 -18.18 -9.59
CA SER A 216 11.85 -19.35 -9.49
C SER A 216 12.14 -20.04 -10.82
N SER A 217 11.16 -20.01 -11.74
CA SER A 217 11.30 -20.65 -13.05
C SER A 217 12.29 -19.86 -13.91
N VAL A 218 12.22 -18.53 -13.89
CA VAL A 218 13.16 -17.66 -14.63
C VAL A 218 14.59 -17.80 -14.12
N LYS A 219 14.78 -17.90 -12.79
CA LYS A 219 16.12 -18.13 -12.21
C LYS A 219 16.70 -19.49 -12.61
N LYS A 220 15.86 -20.52 -12.79
CA LYS A 220 16.31 -21.85 -13.24
C LYS A 220 16.83 -21.85 -14.68
N PHE A 221 16.35 -20.95 -15.54
CA PHE A 221 16.83 -20.81 -16.93
C PHE A 221 18.10 -19.97 -17.07
N ALA A 222 18.41 -19.10 -16.10
CA ALA A 222 19.60 -18.23 -16.15
C ALA A 222 20.90 -18.92 -15.65
N ILE A 223 20.82 -20.19 -15.24
CA ILE A 223 21.95 -20.97 -14.69
C ILE A 223 22.16 -22.26 -15.54
N GLY A 224 21.71 -22.26 -16.80
CA GLY A 224 21.88 -23.34 -17.77
C GLY A 224 22.77 -22.91 -18.91
#